data_AF-A0AAW9EEF3-F1
#
_entry.id   AF-A0AAW9EEF3-F1
#
_cell.length_a   1.000
_cell.length_b   1.000
_cell.length_c   1.000
_cell.angle_alpha   90.00
_cell.angle_beta   90.00
_cell.angle_gamma   90.00
#
_symmetry.space_group_name_H-M   'P 1'
#
loop_
_entity.id
_entity.type
_entity.pdbx_description
1 polymer ?
#
loop_
_entity_poly.entity_id
_entity_poly.type
_entity_poly.pdbx_seq_one_letter_code
_entity_poly.pdbx_strand_id
1 'polypeptide(L)'
;QQESQLSALPTFVQNNAWAGFKAGEQQVIVGKGVADALHVKQGDWVSIMIPNADADHQLLQPKRVRLHVTGILQLSGQLDHSFAMIPMQDAQQYLE
;
A
#
# COMPACT_ATOMS: atom_id res chain seq x y z
N GLN A 1 -12.53 -10.86 3.34
CA GLN A 1 -12.94 -12.01 2.50
C GLN A 1 -13.71 -11.62 1.23
N GLN A 2 -14.09 -10.35 1.04
CA GLN A 2 -14.90 -9.92 -0.11
C GLN A 2 -14.07 -9.61 -1.37
N GLU A 3 -12.84 -9.10 -1.25
CA GLU A 3 -12.00 -8.73 -2.40
C GLU A 3 -11.60 -9.91 -3.29
N SER A 4 -11.31 -11.08 -2.74
CA SER A 4 -10.92 -12.25 -3.54
C SER A 4 -12.06 -12.79 -4.43
N GLN A 5 -13.30 -12.39 -4.17
CA GLN A 5 -14.45 -12.73 -5.02
C GLN A 5 -14.73 -11.67 -6.08
N LEU A 6 -14.13 -10.48 -5.97
CA LEU A 6 -14.38 -9.32 -6.84
C LEU A 6 -13.16 -8.93 -7.68
N SER A 7 -11.97 -9.42 -7.35
CA SER A 7 -10.70 -8.97 -7.92
C SER A 7 -9.76 -10.13 -8.21
N ALA A 8 -9.04 -10.04 -9.32
CA ALA A 8 -7.96 -10.96 -9.68
C ALA A 8 -6.62 -10.61 -8.98
N LEU A 9 -6.53 -9.45 -8.31
CA LEU A 9 -5.30 -8.97 -7.66
C LEU A 9 -4.64 -9.98 -6.70
N PRO A 10 -5.36 -10.75 -5.86
CA PRO A 10 -4.75 -11.71 -4.95
C PRO A 10 -3.81 -12.70 -5.65
N THR A 11 -4.15 -13.11 -6.88
CA THR A 11 -3.38 -14.08 -7.67
C THR A 11 -2.03 -13.54 -8.13
N PHE A 12 -1.88 -12.22 -8.18
CA PHE A 12 -0.66 -11.54 -8.62
C PHE A 12 0.24 -11.12 -7.46
N VAL A 13 -0.19 -11.36 -6.22
CA VAL A 13 0.60 -11.08 -5.03
C VAL A 13 1.48 -12.28 -4.72
N GLN A 14 2.78 -12.06 -4.71
CA GLN A 14 3.78 -13.11 -4.55
C GLN A 14 3.75 -13.72 -3.15
N ASN A 15 4.32 -14.92 -3.04
CA ASN A 15 4.55 -15.62 -1.76
C ASN A 15 3.30 -15.84 -0.89
N ASN A 16 2.11 -15.87 -1.50
CA ASN A 16 0.83 -15.96 -0.79
C ASN A 16 0.63 -14.83 0.25
N ALA A 17 1.29 -13.68 0.07
CA ALA A 17 1.24 -12.59 1.04
C ALA A 17 -0.18 -12.03 1.23
N TRP A 18 -1.05 -12.16 0.22
CA TRP A 18 -2.45 -11.77 0.31
C TRP A 18 -3.20 -12.45 1.47
N ALA A 19 -2.87 -13.69 1.81
CA ALA A 19 -3.55 -14.43 2.88
C ALA A 19 -3.33 -13.80 4.27
N GLY A 20 -2.20 -13.10 4.46
CA GLY A 20 -1.89 -12.35 5.68
C GLY A 20 -2.26 -10.87 5.62
N PHE A 21 -2.84 -10.42 4.49
CA PHE A 21 -3.15 -9.01 4.28
C PHE A 21 -4.42 -8.60 5.02
N LYS A 22 -4.26 -7.84 6.11
CA LYS A 22 -5.37 -7.47 7.02
C LYS A 22 -5.12 -6.13 7.71
N ALA A 23 -6.21 -5.51 8.14
CA ALA A 23 -6.19 -4.28 8.91
C ALA A 23 -5.59 -4.45 10.32
N GLY A 24 -5.21 -3.33 10.94
CA GLY A 24 -4.65 -3.22 12.28
C GLY A 24 -3.14 -3.47 12.35
N GLU A 25 -2.49 -3.74 11.22
CA GLU A 25 -1.06 -4.11 11.17
C GLU A 25 -0.21 -3.17 10.29
N GLN A 26 -0.79 -2.05 9.82
CA GLN A 26 -0.08 -1.01 9.05
C GLN A 26 0.63 -1.59 7.82
N GLN A 27 -0.05 -2.52 7.15
CA GLN A 27 0.52 -3.29 6.07
C GLN A 27 0.37 -2.56 4.74
N VAL A 28 1.30 -2.82 3.81
CA VAL A 28 1.20 -2.38 2.42
C VAL A 28 1.64 -3.49 1.46
N ILE A 29 0.89 -3.65 0.38
CA ILE A 29 1.31 -4.39 -0.81
C ILE A 29 1.71 -3.35 -1.86
N VAL A 30 2.92 -3.44 -2.39
CA VAL A 30 3.43 -2.53 -3.43
C VAL A 30 3.63 -3.26 -4.75
N GLY A 31 3.46 -2.55 -5.86
CA GLY A 31 3.83 -3.06 -7.17
C GLY A 31 5.32 -3.34 -7.28
N LYS A 32 5.71 -4.33 -8.09
CA LYS A 32 7.11 -4.71 -8.29
C LYS A 32 7.98 -3.54 -8.77
N GLY A 33 7.50 -2.74 -9.72
CA GLY A 33 8.22 -1.56 -10.20
C GLY A 33 8.47 -0.53 -9.10
N VAL A 34 7.50 -0.32 -8.20
CA VAL A 34 7.68 0.55 -7.02
C VAL A 34 8.71 -0.05 -6.06
N ALA A 35 8.63 -1.35 -5.80
CA ALA A 35 9.55 -2.05 -4.91
C ALA A 35 11.00 -1.96 -5.41
N ASP A 36 11.20 -2.21 -6.71
CA ASP A 36 12.51 -2.12 -7.36
C ASP A 36 13.07 -0.69 -7.30
N ALA A 37 12.24 0.32 -7.59
CA ALA A 37 12.65 1.74 -7.57
C ALA A 37 13.03 2.24 -6.17
N LEU A 38 12.38 1.71 -5.13
CA LEU A 38 12.69 2.04 -3.73
C LEU A 38 13.73 1.09 -3.12
N HIS A 39 14.19 0.06 -3.85
CA HIS A 39 15.05 -1.01 -3.36
C HIS A 39 14.53 -1.69 -2.08
N VAL A 40 13.22 -1.94 -2.02
CA VAL A 40 12.56 -2.63 -0.89
C VAL A 40 12.06 -4.01 -1.29
N LYS A 41 11.93 -4.89 -0.31
CA LYS A 41 11.36 -6.22 -0.45
C LYS A 41 10.33 -6.49 0.65
N GLN A 42 9.66 -7.64 0.56
CA GLN A 42 8.80 -8.12 1.63
C GLN A 42 9.57 -8.21 2.96
N GLY A 43 9.00 -7.63 4.02
CA GLY A 43 9.63 -7.49 5.33
C GLY A 43 10.24 -6.11 5.61
N ASP A 44 10.43 -5.29 4.58
CA ASP A 44 10.95 -3.94 4.74
C ASP A 44 9.84 -2.94 5.12
N TRP A 45 10.24 -1.70 5.38
CA TRP A 45 9.33 -0.61 5.72
C TRP A 45 9.43 0.51 4.71
N VAL A 46 8.29 1.09 4.37
CA VAL A 46 8.20 2.32 3.58
C VAL A 46 7.49 3.40 4.38
N SER A 47 7.67 4.65 3.99
CA SER A 47 6.91 5.77 4.54
C SER A 47 6.09 6.43 3.43
N ILE A 48 4.78 6.53 3.62
CA ILE A 48 3.91 7.31 2.74
C ILE A 48 3.72 8.71 3.29
N MET A 49 3.51 9.66 2.40
CA MET A 49 3.14 11.03 2.74
C MET A 49 1.70 11.27 2.28
N ILE A 50 0.86 11.70 3.21
CA ILE A 50 -0.53 12.06 2.95
C ILE A 50 -0.59 13.59 2.99
N PRO A 51 -0.93 14.25 1.88
CA PRO A 51 -1.06 15.70 1.86
C PRO A 51 -2.26 16.10 2.71
N ASN A 52 -2.04 17.01 3.65
CA ASN A 52 -3.11 17.66 4.38
C ASN A 52 -3.41 18.98 3.66
N ALA A 53 -4.58 19.11 3.05
CA ALA A 53 -5.07 20.36 2.51
C ALA A 53 -6.25 20.81 3.37
N ASP A 54 -6.14 21.98 3.98
CA ASP A 54 -7.29 22.62 4.62
C ASP A 54 -8.13 23.34 3.55
N ALA A 55 -9.42 23.54 3.81
CA ALA A 55 -10.35 24.23 2.92
C ALA A 55 -9.86 25.65 2.54
N ASP A 56 -9.00 26.22 3.38
CA ASP A 56 -8.46 27.58 3.25
C ASP A 56 -7.07 27.64 2.59
N HIS A 57 -6.65 26.57 1.89
CA HIS A 57 -5.40 26.49 1.13
C HIS A 57 -4.11 26.74 1.93
N GLN A 58 -4.15 26.61 3.27
CA GLN A 58 -2.94 26.62 4.08
C GLN A 58 -2.15 25.33 3.88
N LEU A 59 -0.85 25.48 3.60
CA LEU A 59 0.08 24.37 3.48
C LEU A 59 0.33 23.77 4.88
N LEU A 60 -0.48 22.79 5.24
CA LEU A 60 -0.24 21.96 6.42
C LEU A 60 0.89 20.98 6.13
N GLN A 61 1.66 20.63 7.16
CA GLN A 61 2.69 19.61 7.02
C GLN A 61 2.04 18.27 6.66
N PRO A 62 2.57 17.54 5.65
CA PRO A 62 2.01 16.25 5.26
C PRO A 62 2.16 15.23 6.40
N LYS A 63 1.12 14.43 6.62
CA LYS A 63 1.16 13.34 7.58
C LYS A 63 2.02 12.22 7.01
N ARG A 64 3.02 11.77 7.78
CA ARG A 64 3.88 10.65 7.41
C ARG A 64 3.44 9.39 8.13
N VAL A 65 3.15 8.34 7.37
CA VAL A 65 2.74 7.04 7.92
C VAL A 65 3.76 5.99 7.49
N ARG A 66 4.28 5.25 8.46
CA ARG A 66 5.21 4.15 8.22
C ARG A 66 4.42 2.85 8.03
N LEU A 67 4.69 2.13 6.95
CA LEU A 67 3.97 0.92 6.56
C LEU A 67 4.94 -0.24 6.34
N HIS A 68 4.52 -1.44 6.72
CA HIS A 68 5.28 -2.67 6.56
C HIS A 68 4.95 -3.31 5.21
N VAL A 69 5.96 -3.53 4.38
CA VAL A 69 5.81 -4.18 3.06
C VAL A 69 5.55 -5.66 3.27
N THR A 70 4.29 -6.07 3.26
CA THR A 70 3.90 -7.46 3.52
C THR A 70 3.78 -8.29 2.26
N GLY A 71 3.66 -7.66 1.09
CA GLY A 71 3.59 -8.36 -0.19
C GLY A 71 4.05 -7.50 -1.37
N ILE A 72 4.46 -8.18 -2.43
CA ILE A 72 4.80 -7.58 -3.71
C ILE A 72 3.79 -8.05 -4.76
N LEU A 73 3.13 -7.10 -5.40
CA LEU A 73 2.23 -7.33 -6.52
C LEU A 73 3.05 -7.30 -7.81
N GLN A 74 2.97 -8.37 -8.62
CA GLN A 74 3.59 -8.40 -9.93
C GLN A 74 2.54 -8.61 -11.01
N LEU A 75 2.18 -7.50 -11.66
CA LEU A 75 1.37 -7.46 -12.87
C LEU A 75 2.29 -7.11 -14.03
N SER A 76 2.24 -7.85 -15.13
CA SER A 76 2.98 -7.47 -16.33
C SER A 76 2.40 -6.15 -16.88
N GLY A 77 3.19 -5.06 -16.86
CA GLY A 77 2.81 -3.78 -17.46
C GLY A 77 2.81 -2.61 -16.47
N GLN A 78 2.47 -1.41 -16.93
CA GLN A 78 2.71 -0.14 -16.22
C GLN A 78 2.08 -0.03 -14.82
N LEU A 79 1.07 -0.84 -14.50
CA LEU A 79 0.39 -0.79 -13.21
C LEU A 79 1.33 -1.16 -12.04
N ASP A 80 2.31 -2.04 -12.24
CA ASP A 80 3.25 -2.41 -11.17
C ASP A 80 4.23 -1.27 -10.78
N HIS A 81 4.34 -0.20 -11.56
CA HIS A 81 5.22 0.95 -11.31
C HIS A 81 4.55 2.08 -10.50
N SER A 82 3.24 2.05 -10.31
CA SER A 82 2.50 3.13 -9.63
C SER A 82 1.49 2.63 -8.60
N PHE A 83 1.52 1.33 -8.29
CA PHE A 83 0.54 0.70 -7.43
C PHE A 83 1.03 0.51 -5.99
N ALA A 84 0.16 0.84 -5.04
CA ALA A 84 0.24 0.41 -3.66
C ALA A 84 -1.17 0.18 -3.11
N MET A 85 -1.33 -0.79 -2.21
CA MET A 85 -2.58 -1.12 -1.54
C MET A 85 -2.37 -1.23 -0.04
N ILE A 86 -3.29 -0.63 0.72
CA ILE A 86 -3.35 -0.68 2.18
C ILE A 86 -4.75 -1.16 2.61
N PRO A 87 -4.90 -1.80 3.78
CA PRO A 87 -6.22 -2.13 4.30
C PRO A 87 -7.08 -0.87 4.50
N MET A 88 -8.35 -0.92 4.10
CA MET A 88 -9.24 0.26 4.13
C MET A 88 -9.40 0.85 5.54
N GLN A 89 -9.49 0.01 6.57
CA GLN A 89 -9.61 0.46 7.95
C GLN A 89 -8.36 1.23 8.41
N ASP A 90 -7.17 0.76 8.04
CA ASP A 90 -5.91 1.46 8.31
C ASP A 90 -5.89 2.81 7.58
N ALA A 91 -6.33 2.83 6.32
CA ALA A 91 -6.42 4.04 5.51
C ALA A 91 -7.31 5.12 6.16
N GLN A 92 -8.44 4.72 6.77
CA GLN A 92 -9.35 5.63 7.46
C GLN A 92 -8.65 6.31 8.65
N GLN A 93 -7.91 5.55 9.47
CA GLN A 93 -7.14 6.09 10.60
C GLN A 93 -6.02 7.05 10.17
N TYR A 94 -5.55 6.92 8.93
CA TYR A 94 -4.54 7.83 8.40
C TYR A 94 -5.10 9.20 8.03
N LEU A 95 -6.42 9.34 7.84
CA LEU A 95 -7.09 10.61 7.51
C LEU A 95 -7.60 11.38 8.74
N GLU A 96 -7.63 10.73 9.91
CA GLU A 96 -7.90 11.36 11.21
C GLU A 96 -6.69 12.16 11.74
#